data_AF-A0A951SV23-F1
#
_entry.id   AF-A0A951SV23-F1
#
_cell.length_a   1.000
_cell.length_b   1.000
_cell.length_c   1.000
_cell.angle_alpha   90.00
_cell.angle_beta   90.00
_cell.angle_gamma   90.00
#
_symmetry.space_group_name_H-M   'P 1'
#
loop_
_entity.id
_entity.type
_entity.pdbx_description
1 polymer ?
#
loop_
_entity_poly.entity_id
_entity_poly.type
_entity_poly.pdbx_seq_one_letter_code
_entity_poly.pdbx_strand_id
1 'polypeptide(L)'
;SSGLRNLGFGAVVAAGFNFFTTGLKVLGDSVNIWVTGFGTIFRFSTSFSFALLAAGYLMGVAGGIAVLVGVIFSWGLAVPYLVSTVPVDAGQSLADSAIQIWNSRVRFLGAGVIAIAAIYTVASLIRPIVKSIQQQGKNSDRLRITNQDLSNQWLLVLGFISIAVLFFVVADFLDQQAPMLNAYLKYGLSLVTVVLAVVFGFLVAAACGYMAGLVGSSSSPISGIGIIATILMGLVLLAAHSIFSTLNSSMSAQLLSGLLLFLVSAILAMASVSNDNLQDLKTGYLVGASPKKQQIALIIGCIVGAAVIAPVLNLLYQAYGFVGAVPRPDMNPEQILAAPQAALMQQIGGGIFSGNLDYTMLFVGVGVGIISIAIDRTLRSQGLGALPPLAVGLGIYLPPAVNTMLGFGAVLGFVIKKILSRQKQKQAAREERGLLMASGFIVGESLIGLLMAGLIIGSGNALPLALNLGLGEGTMLLLGGLVFCLVVMFFFYQIVHD
;
A
#
# COMPACT_ATOMS: atom_id res chain seq x y z
N SER A 1 13.12 -26.98 9.56
CA SER A 1 11.70 -27.12 9.98
C SER A 1 10.82 -27.29 8.75
N SER A 2 9.64 -27.89 8.89
CA SER A 2 8.64 -27.99 7.81
C SER A 2 8.26 -26.61 7.25
N GLY A 3 8.20 -25.59 8.12
CA GLY A 3 7.86 -24.23 7.72
C GLY A 3 8.88 -23.58 6.78
N LEU A 4 10.18 -23.71 7.06
CA LEU A 4 11.23 -23.18 6.19
C LEU A 4 11.19 -23.83 4.80
N ARG A 5 10.86 -25.12 4.72
CA ARG A 5 10.71 -25.84 3.45
C ARG A 5 9.52 -25.30 2.65
N ASN A 6 8.36 -25.09 3.27
CA ASN A 6 7.17 -24.57 2.60
C ASN A 6 7.40 -23.13 2.08
N LEU A 7 8.00 -22.27 2.90
CA LEU A 7 8.36 -20.91 2.52
C LEU A 7 9.40 -20.90 1.39
N GLY A 8 10.49 -21.66 1.54
CA GLY A 8 11.54 -21.75 0.54
C GLY A 8 11.05 -22.32 -0.78
N PHE A 9 10.17 -23.33 -0.75
CA PHE A 9 9.55 -23.87 -1.95
C PHE A 9 8.71 -22.82 -2.69
N GLY A 10 7.84 -22.10 -1.96
CA GLY A 10 7.06 -21.00 -2.54
C GLY A 10 8.00 -19.95 -3.18
N ALA A 11 9.04 -19.55 -2.46
CA ALA A 11 10.01 -18.58 -2.96
C ALA A 11 10.71 -19.03 -4.25
N VAL A 12 11.19 -20.27 -4.32
CA VAL A 12 11.87 -20.80 -5.51
C VAL A 12 10.92 -20.86 -6.71
N VAL A 13 9.69 -21.31 -6.52
CA VAL A 13 8.71 -21.41 -7.62
C VAL A 13 8.34 -20.04 -8.18
N ALA A 14 8.00 -19.07 -7.30
CA ALA A 14 7.67 -17.72 -7.74
C ALA A 14 8.88 -16.98 -8.34
N ALA A 15 10.07 -17.17 -7.77
CA ALA A 15 11.31 -16.65 -8.33
C ALA A 15 11.57 -17.20 -9.73
N GLY A 16 11.50 -18.52 -9.90
CA GLY A 16 11.70 -19.17 -11.19
C GLY A 16 10.72 -18.64 -12.23
N PHE A 17 9.42 -18.63 -11.93
CA PHE A 17 8.42 -18.11 -12.85
C PHE A 17 8.66 -16.64 -13.21
N ASN A 18 8.92 -15.78 -12.21
CA ASN A 18 9.19 -14.36 -12.46
C ASN A 18 10.46 -14.18 -13.33
N PHE A 19 11.48 -15.00 -13.12
CA PHE A 19 12.69 -14.96 -13.95
C PHE A 19 12.41 -15.34 -15.41
N PHE A 20 11.55 -16.32 -15.67
CA PHE A 20 11.17 -16.70 -17.04
C PHE A 20 10.23 -15.68 -17.71
N THR A 21 9.37 -14.99 -16.94
CA THR A 21 8.47 -13.97 -17.47
C THR A 21 9.14 -12.60 -17.64
N THR A 22 9.69 -12.03 -16.57
CA THR A 22 10.25 -10.66 -16.59
C THR A 22 11.73 -10.63 -16.96
N GLY A 23 12.49 -11.67 -16.62
CA GLY A 23 13.91 -11.77 -16.92
C GLY A 23 14.20 -12.20 -18.36
N LEU A 24 13.88 -13.45 -18.67
CA LEU A 24 14.16 -14.06 -19.98
C LEU A 24 13.13 -13.68 -21.05
N LYS A 25 11.94 -13.18 -20.67
CA LYS A 25 10.83 -12.84 -21.57
C LYS A 25 10.42 -13.99 -22.50
N VAL A 26 10.44 -15.22 -21.99
CA VAL A 26 10.02 -16.43 -22.73
C VAL A 26 8.60 -16.88 -22.38
N LEU A 27 8.06 -16.36 -21.28
CA LEU A 27 6.68 -16.54 -20.83
C LEU A 27 5.98 -15.17 -20.78
N GLY A 28 4.70 -15.13 -21.14
CA GLY A 28 3.86 -13.95 -20.96
C GLY A 28 3.59 -13.69 -19.47
N ASP A 29 3.43 -12.42 -19.11
CA ASP A 29 3.28 -11.95 -17.72
C ASP A 29 1.88 -11.40 -17.41
N SER A 30 1.03 -11.20 -18.41
CA SER A 30 -0.31 -10.64 -18.23
C SER A 30 -1.24 -10.93 -19.41
N VAL A 31 -2.55 -10.92 -19.13
CA VAL A 31 -3.62 -10.94 -20.13
C VAL A 31 -4.26 -9.56 -20.13
N ASN A 32 -4.33 -8.93 -21.31
CA ASN A 32 -5.02 -7.65 -21.53
C ASN A 32 -6.00 -7.80 -22.69
N ILE A 33 -7.29 -7.82 -22.39
CA ILE A 33 -8.37 -7.94 -23.38
C ILE A 33 -9.16 -6.64 -23.38
N TRP A 34 -9.23 -6.02 -24.55
CA TRP A 34 -10.04 -4.83 -24.80
C TRP A 34 -11.27 -5.24 -25.61
N VAL A 35 -12.45 -4.84 -25.14
CA VAL A 35 -13.72 -5.12 -25.82
C VAL A 35 -14.37 -3.78 -26.13
N THR A 36 -14.53 -3.46 -27.41
CA THR A 36 -15.23 -2.27 -27.88
C THR A 36 -16.68 -2.60 -28.20
N GLY A 37 -17.60 -1.68 -27.88
CA GLY A 37 -19.02 -1.84 -28.17
C GLY A 37 -19.81 -0.59 -27.78
N PHE A 38 -20.92 -0.31 -28.48
CA PHE A 38 -21.84 0.80 -28.17
C PHE A 38 -21.17 2.18 -28.01
N GLY A 39 -20.13 2.48 -28.80
CA GLY A 39 -19.38 3.75 -28.69
C GLY A 39 -18.54 3.86 -27.42
N THR A 40 -18.26 2.73 -26.76
CA THR A 40 -17.45 2.67 -25.54
C THR A 40 -16.49 1.49 -25.55
N ILE A 41 -15.67 1.37 -24.50
CA ILE A 41 -14.61 0.38 -24.37
C ILE A 41 -14.51 -0.18 -22.95
N PHE A 42 -14.40 -1.50 -22.87
CA PHE A 42 -14.21 -2.27 -21.64
C PHE A 42 -12.82 -2.90 -21.63
N ARG A 43 -12.23 -3.02 -20.45
CA ARG A 43 -10.93 -3.68 -20.26
C ARG A 43 -11.07 -4.81 -19.25
N PHE A 44 -10.69 -6.01 -19.67
CA PHE A 44 -10.40 -7.11 -18.76
C PHE A 44 -8.89 -7.33 -18.72
N SER A 45 -8.30 -7.27 -17.54
CA SER A 45 -6.85 -7.37 -17.40
C SER A 45 -6.49 -8.11 -16.13
N THR A 46 -5.56 -9.06 -16.22
CA THR A 46 -5.01 -9.80 -15.08
C THR A 46 -3.52 -10.02 -15.30
N SER A 47 -2.71 -9.82 -14.26
CA SER A 47 -1.30 -10.19 -14.30
C SER A 47 -1.09 -11.62 -13.79
N PHE A 48 -0.03 -12.28 -14.23
CA PHE A 48 0.42 -13.58 -13.71
C PHE A 48 1.42 -13.37 -12.57
N SER A 49 1.02 -12.64 -11.52
CA SER A 49 1.88 -12.39 -10.36
C SER A 49 1.49 -13.31 -9.20
N PHE A 50 2.44 -14.11 -8.73
CA PHE A 50 2.25 -14.94 -7.55
C PHE A 50 2.29 -14.12 -6.27
N ALA A 51 3.03 -13.01 -6.24
CA ALA A 51 3.01 -12.07 -5.13
C ALA A 51 1.62 -11.43 -4.96
N LEU A 52 0.97 -11.02 -6.05
CA LEU A 52 -0.40 -10.48 -6.00
C LEU A 52 -1.44 -11.57 -5.70
N LEU A 53 -1.30 -12.77 -6.27
CA LEU A 53 -2.13 -13.92 -5.88
C LEU A 53 -2.04 -14.19 -4.37
N ALA A 54 -0.82 -14.25 -3.85
CA ALA A 54 -0.55 -14.48 -2.44
C ALA A 54 -1.09 -13.34 -1.56
N ALA A 55 -0.88 -12.08 -1.95
CA ALA A 55 -1.44 -10.94 -1.24
C ALA A 55 -2.98 -11.01 -1.20
N GLY A 56 -3.62 -11.43 -2.30
CA GLY A 56 -5.06 -11.69 -2.34
C GLY A 56 -5.49 -12.81 -1.40
N TYR A 57 -4.78 -13.94 -1.42
CA TYR A 57 -5.00 -15.08 -0.53
C TYR A 57 -4.94 -14.67 0.94
N LEU A 58 -3.96 -13.82 1.31
CA LEU A 58 -3.76 -13.31 2.67
C LEU A 58 -4.77 -12.22 3.06
N MET A 59 -5.18 -11.37 2.11
CA MET A 59 -6.21 -10.34 2.32
C MET A 59 -7.58 -10.94 2.64
N GLY A 60 -7.87 -12.13 2.09
CA GLY A 60 -9.10 -12.87 2.33
C GLY A 60 -10.31 -12.37 1.52
N VAL A 61 -11.38 -13.15 1.57
CA VAL A 61 -12.50 -13.06 0.62
C VAL A 61 -13.25 -11.72 0.66
N ALA A 62 -13.44 -11.13 1.84
CA ALA A 62 -14.17 -9.88 1.98
C ALA A 62 -13.45 -8.72 1.28
N GLY A 63 -12.12 -8.61 1.49
CA GLY A 63 -11.30 -7.63 0.79
C GLY A 63 -11.23 -7.90 -0.71
N GLY A 64 -11.06 -9.16 -1.11
CA GLY A 64 -10.96 -9.54 -2.53
C GLY A 64 -12.21 -9.25 -3.33
N ILE A 65 -13.40 -9.62 -2.80
CA ILE A 65 -14.68 -9.30 -3.45
C ILE A 65 -14.87 -7.79 -3.53
N ALA A 66 -14.53 -7.04 -2.48
CA ALA A 66 -14.62 -5.59 -2.50
C ALA A 66 -13.71 -4.96 -3.58
N VAL A 67 -12.47 -5.43 -3.72
CA VAL A 67 -11.56 -5.01 -4.81
C VAL A 67 -12.17 -5.32 -6.18
N LEU A 68 -12.71 -6.53 -6.39
CA LEU A 68 -13.36 -6.90 -7.65
C LEU A 68 -14.61 -6.07 -7.97
N VAL A 69 -15.43 -5.75 -6.96
CA VAL A 69 -16.57 -4.84 -7.10
C VAL A 69 -16.09 -3.46 -7.57
N GLY A 70 -14.97 -2.97 -7.03
CA GLY A 70 -14.36 -1.72 -7.49
C GLY A 70 -13.83 -1.78 -8.94
N VAL A 71 -13.28 -2.92 -9.37
CA VAL A 71 -12.87 -3.13 -10.77
C VAL A 71 -14.06 -3.12 -11.70
N ILE A 72 -15.13 -3.85 -11.35
CA ILE A 72 -16.37 -3.90 -12.13
C ILE A 72 -16.99 -2.50 -12.22
N PHE A 73 -17.00 -1.74 -11.12
CA PHE A 73 -17.49 -0.37 -11.12
C PHE A 73 -16.64 0.55 -12.00
N SER A 74 -15.31 0.49 -11.87
CA SER A 74 -14.41 1.38 -12.63
C SER A 74 -14.37 1.05 -14.12
N TRP A 75 -14.02 -0.18 -14.48
CA TRP A 75 -13.79 -0.59 -15.87
C TRP A 75 -15.04 -1.17 -16.56
N GLY A 76 -16.05 -1.54 -15.79
CA GLY A 76 -17.35 -1.99 -16.31
C GLY A 76 -18.42 -0.88 -16.38
N LEU A 77 -18.29 0.22 -15.64
CA LEU A 77 -19.29 1.30 -15.63
C LEU A 77 -18.68 2.69 -15.83
N ALA A 78 -17.79 3.13 -14.93
CA ALA A 78 -17.34 4.53 -14.88
C ALA A 78 -16.50 4.94 -16.09
N VAL A 79 -15.47 4.15 -16.46
CA VAL A 79 -14.64 4.42 -17.64
C VAL A 79 -15.50 4.35 -18.91
N PRO A 80 -16.28 3.28 -19.16
CA PRO A 80 -17.14 3.22 -20.33
C PRO A 80 -18.10 4.42 -20.46
N TYR A 81 -18.74 4.82 -19.36
CA TYR A 81 -19.65 5.96 -19.32
C TYR A 81 -18.95 7.28 -19.67
N LEU A 82 -17.77 7.52 -19.09
CA LEU A 82 -17.02 8.75 -19.34
C LEU A 82 -16.45 8.80 -20.77
N VAL A 83 -16.00 7.67 -21.32
CA VAL A 83 -15.57 7.59 -22.73
C VAL A 83 -16.74 7.92 -23.67
N SER A 84 -17.96 7.47 -23.34
CA SER A 84 -19.14 7.74 -24.18
C SER A 84 -19.61 9.21 -24.16
N THR A 85 -19.17 10.00 -23.18
CA THR A 85 -19.62 11.38 -22.96
C THR A 85 -18.56 12.44 -23.28
N VAL A 86 -17.28 12.03 -23.37
CA VAL A 86 -16.16 12.93 -23.68
C VAL A 86 -15.72 12.69 -25.13
N PRO A 87 -15.59 13.74 -25.97
CA PRO A 87 -15.07 13.60 -27.33
C PRO A 87 -13.67 12.98 -27.31
N VAL A 88 -13.45 11.98 -28.17
CA VAL A 88 -12.12 11.39 -28.39
C VAL A 88 -11.36 12.32 -29.34
N ASP A 89 -10.14 12.70 -28.95
CA ASP A 89 -9.29 13.57 -29.77
C ASP A 89 -8.98 12.93 -31.13
N ALA A 90 -8.86 13.74 -32.17
CA ALA A 90 -8.63 13.27 -33.53
C ALA A 90 -7.32 12.46 -33.61
N GLY A 91 -7.43 11.17 -33.94
CA GLY A 91 -6.29 10.25 -34.07
C GLY A 91 -5.93 9.47 -32.79
N GLN A 92 -6.60 9.72 -31.66
CA GLN A 92 -6.40 8.95 -30.44
C GLN A 92 -7.18 7.62 -30.48
N SER A 93 -6.56 6.52 -30.03
CA SER A 93 -7.28 5.25 -29.91
C SER A 93 -8.26 5.27 -28.73
N LEU A 94 -9.36 4.52 -28.83
CA LEU A 94 -10.32 4.39 -27.71
C LEU A 94 -9.66 3.84 -26.43
N ALA A 95 -8.66 2.97 -26.57
CA ALA A 95 -7.91 2.43 -25.44
C ALA A 95 -7.08 3.52 -24.74
N ASP A 96 -6.41 4.38 -25.50
CA ASP A 96 -5.62 5.48 -24.95
C ASP A 96 -6.51 6.51 -24.25
N SER A 97 -7.65 6.87 -24.85
CA SER A 97 -8.63 7.74 -24.21
C SER A 97 -9.18 7.14 -22.92
N ALA A 98 -9.46 5.84 -22.89
CA ALA A 98 -9.94 5.15 -21.69
C ALA A 98 -8.89 5.16 -20.56
N ILE A 99 -7.62 4.93 -20.89
CA ILE A 99 -6.51 5.02 -19.93
C ILE A 99 -6.37 6.46 -19.42
N GLN A 100 -6.45 7.46 -20.30
CA GLN A 100 -6.38 8.86 -19.93
C GLN A 100 -7.54 9.28 -19.01
N ILE A 101 -8.77 8.91 -19.34
CA ILE A 101 -9.97 9.17 -18.51
C ILE A 101 -9.85 8.47 -17.16
N TRP A 102 -9.38 7.22 -17.15
CA TRP A 102 -9.16 6.51 -15.90
C TRP A 102 -8.16 7.25 -15.02
N ASN A 103 -7.02 7.64 -15.58
CA ASN A 103 -5.95 8.36 -14.86
C ASN A 103 -6.37 9.75 -14.37
N SER A 104 -7.10 10.51 -15.19
CA SER A 104 -7.43 11.91 -14.92
C SER A 104 -8.75 12.12 -14.18
N ARG A 105 -9.67 11.15 -14.18
CA ARG A 105 -11.02 11.29 -13.58
C ARG A 105 -11.38 10.14 -12.64
N VAL A 106 -11.39 8.90 -13.14
CA VAL A 106 -11.89 7.75 -12.34
C VAL A 106 -11.00 7.48 -11.12
N ARG A 107 -9.70 7.77 -11.19
CA ARG A 107 -8.82 7.70 -10.02
C ARG A 107 -9.15 8.75 -8.95
N PHE A 108 -9.62 9.95 -9.30
CA PHE A 108 -10.14 10.89 -8.31
C PHE A 108 -11.45 10.40 -7.66
N LEU A 109 -12.31 9.72 -8.44
CA LEU A 109 -13.48 9.04 -7.90
C LEU A 109 -13.05 7.96 -6.89
N GLY A 110 -12.10 7.10 -7.25
CA GLY A 110 -11.52 6.11 -6.34
C GLY A 110 -10.92 6.75 -5.09
N ALA A 111 -10.19 7.87 -5.23
CA ALA A 111 -9.64 8.62 -4.12
C ALA A 111 -10.73 9.15 -3.17
N GLY A 112 -11.85 9.64 -3.70
CA GLY A 112 -13.02 10.04 -2.91
C GLY A 112 -13.62 8.91 -2.09
N VAL A 113 -13.76 7.71 -2.69
CA VAL A 113 -14.21 6.49 -1.97
C VAL A 113 -13.25 6.13 -0.84
N ILE A 114 -11.94 6.13 -1.11
CA ILE A 114 -10.91 5.82 -0.11
C ILE A 114 -10.94 6.86 1.02
N ALA A 115 -11.07 8.15 0.70
CA ALA A 115 -11.08 9.23 1.69
C ALA A 115 -12.27 9.11 2.67
N ILE A 116 -13.50 8.92 2.18
CA ILE A 116 -14.65 8.77 3.08
C ILE A 116 -14.59 7.46 3.85
N ALA A 117 -14.10 6.38 3.24
CA ALA A 117 -13.89 5.11 3.91
C ALA A 117 -12.83 5.20 5.03
N ALA A 118 -11.77 6.00 4.82
CA ALA A 118 -10.76 6.29 5.83
C ALA A 118 -11.36 7.06 7.02
N ILE A 119 -12.14 8.11 6.76
CA ILE A 119 -12.85 8.89 7.78
C ILE A 119 -13.79 7.99 8.59
N TYR A 120 -14.59 7.17 7.91
CA TYR A 120 -15.50 6.23 8.57
C TYR A 120 -14.75 5.20 9.42
N THR A 121 -13.66 4.64 8.90
CA THR A 121 -12.83 3.68 9.62
C THR A 121 -12.34 4.30 10.92
N VAL A 122 -11.76 5.50 10.88
CA VAL A 122 -11.29 6.19 12.09
C VAL A 122 -12.46 6.50 13.03
N ALA A 123 -13.55 7.05 12.53
CA ALA A 123 -14.73 7.39 13.33
C ALA A 123 -15.30 6.16 14.08
N SER A 124 -15.34 5.00 13.42
CA SER A 124 -15.82 3.75 14.00
C SER A 124 -14.94 3.24 15.16
N LEU A 125 -13.67 3.65 15.18
CA LEU A 125 -12.67 3.22 16.15
C LEU A 125 -12.52 4.16 17.34
N ILE A 126 -13.05 5.39 17.28
CA ILE A 126 -13.01 6.37 18.38
C ILE A 126 -13.56 5.77 19.68
N ARG A 127 -14.73 5.12 19.63
CA ARG A 127 -15.37 4.54 20.83
C ARG A 127 -14.50 3.44 21.47
N PRO A 128 -14.02 2.42 20.73
CA PRO A 128 -13.04 1.47 21.24
C PRO A 128 -11.81 2.15 21.86
N ILE A 129 -11.20 3.12 21.19
CA ILE A 129 -10.01 3.81 21.68
C ILE A 129 -10.29 4.48 23.04
N VAL A 130 -11.39 5.25 23.15
CA VAL A 130 -11.77 5.95 24.38
C VAL A 130 -12.04 4.98 25.53
N LYS A 131 -12.80 3.90 25.30
CA LYS A 131 -13.10 2.89 26.33
C LYS A 131 -11.83 2.29 26.92
N SER A 132 -10.80 2.18 26.12
CA SER A 132 -9.60 1.48 26.51
C SER A 132 -8.59 2.36 27.22
N ILE A 133 -8.54 3.64 26.85
CA ILE A 133 -7.88 4.67 27.67
C ILE A 133 -8.52 4.70 29.07
N GLN A 134 -9.85 4.62 29.17
CA GLN A 134 -10.57 4.58 30.46
C GLN A 134 -10.29 3.31 31.29
N GLN A 135 -9.88 2.21 30.65
CA GLN A 135 -9.55 0.95 31.34
C GLN A 135 -8.07 0.88 31.74
N GLN A 136 -7.23 1.80 31.26
CA GLN A 136 -5.82 1.88 31.55
C GLN A 136 -5.63 2.45 32.97
N GLY A 137 -5.52 1.56 33.96
CA GLY A 137 -5.30 1.95 35.37
C GLY A 137 -5.82 0.98 36.43
N LYS A 138 -6.56 -0.08 36.05
CA LYS A 138 -7.16 -1.02 37.02
C LYS A 138 -6.34 -2.26 37.37
N ASN A 139 -5.23 -2.53 36.69
CA ASN A 139 -4.33 -3.65 37.01
C ASN A 139 -2.89 -3.15 37.18
N SER A 140 -2.46 -3.06 38.44
CA SER A 140 -1.11 -2.62 38.81
C SER A 140 -0.35 -3.74 39.52
N ASP A 141 -0.09 -4.86 38.83
CA ASP A 141 0.90 -5.84 39.29
C ASP A 141 2.28 -5.53 38.69
N ARG A 142 3.03 -4.68 39.39
CA ARG A 142 4.30 -4.09 38.98
C ARG A 142 5.54 -5.01 39.08
N LEU A 143 5.40 -6.30 39.41
CA LEU A 143 6.54 -7.12 39.85
C LEU A 143 7.00 -8.24 38.89
N ARG A 144 6.47 -8.36 37.68
CA ARG A 144 6.98 -9.34 36.69
C ARG A 144 8.10 -8.75 35.82
N ILE A 145 9.13 -9.55 35.54
CA ILE A 145 10.22 -9.25 34.56
C ILE A 145 9.65 -8.81 33.20
N THR A 146 8.45 -9.29 32.87
CA THR A 146 7.64 -8.94 31.68
C THR A 146 7.13 -7.49 31.66
N ASN A 147 7.37 -6.68 32.70
CA ASN A 147 6.95 -5.27 32.82
C ASN A 147 8.13 -4.28 32.90
N GLN A 148 9.37 -4.69 32.63
CA GLN A 148 10.53 -3.78 32.64
C GLN A 148 10.86 -3.27 31.22
N ASP A 149 10.40 -2.05 30.95
CA ASP A 149 10.76 -1.26 29.76
C ASP A 149 12.18 -0.67 29.86
N LEU A 150 12.67 -0.08 28.76
CA LEU A 150 13.79 0.86 28.81
C LEU A 150 13.51 1.96 29.86
N SER A 151 14.56 2.39 30.57
CA SER A 151 14.43 3.49 31.54
C SER A 151 13.90 4.75 30.83
N ASN A 152 12.95 5.43 31.47
CA ASN A 152 12.35 6.67 30.96
C ASN A 152 13.41 7.72 30.56
N GLN A 153 14.55 7.77 31.26
CA GLN A 153 15.64 8.68 30.92
C GLN A 153 16.23 8.38 29.53
N TRP A 154 16.48 7.10 29.21
CA TRP A 154 16.99 6.70 27.90
C TRP A 154 15.96 6.92 26.79
N LEU A 155 14.67 6.68 27.07
CA LEU A 155 13.59 6.99 26.13
C LEU A 155 13.52 8.48 25.79
N LEU A 156 13.65 9.36 26.80
CA LEU A 156 13.68 10.81 26.60
C LEU A 156 14.89 11.25 25.78
N VAL A 157 16.08 10.73 26.08
CA VAL A 157 17.31 11.05 25.33
C VAL A 157 17.19 10.61 23.88
N LEU A 158 16.78 9.36 23.61
CA LEU A 158 16.60 8.86 22.25
C LEU A 158 15.50 9.62 21.50
N GLY A 159 14.42 9.98 22.19
CA GLY A 159 13.36 10.81 21.63
C GLY A 159 13.87 12.19 21.21
N PHE A 160 14.63 12.87 22.08
CA PHE A 160 15.22 14.16 21.76
C PHE A 160 16.21 14.08 20.59
N ILE A 161 17.07 13.07 20.57
CA ILE A 161 17.99 12.82 19.45
C ILE A 161 17.20 12.62 18.14
N SER A 162 16.13 11.82 18.17
CA SER A 162 15.31 11.55 16.98
C SER A 162 14.61 12.81 16.46
N ILE A 163 14.10 13.66 17.36
CA ILE A 163 13.50 14.95 17.02
C ILE A 163 14.55 15.90 16.42
N ALA A 164 15.75 15.95 16.99
CA ALA A 164 16.85 16.76 16.48
C ALA A 164 17.28 16.29 15.07
N VAL A 165 17.41 14.98 14.86
CA VAL A 165 17.68 14.40 13.53
C VAL A 165 16.58 14.78 12.54
N LEU A 166 15.31 14.63 12.91
CA LEU A 166 14.19 15.01 12.04
C LEU A 166 14.23 16.51 11.68
N PHE A 167 14.60 17.37 12.63
CA PHE A 167 14.78 18.81 12.37
C PHE A 167 15.88 19.10 11.36
N PHE A 168 17.06 18.48 11.51
CA PHE A 168 18.15 18.68 10.56
C PHE A 168 17.84 18.11 9.18
N VAL A 169 17.14 16.98 9.10
CA VAL A 169 16.73 16.40 7.80
C VAL A 169 15.72 17.30 7.09
N VAL A 170 14.75 17.88 7.81
CA VAL A 170 13.80 18.84 7.21
C VAL A 170 14.54 20.11 6.76
N ALA A 171 15.46 20.61 7.58
CA ALA A 171 16.24 21.80 7.25
C ALA A 171 17.11 21.57 6.01
N ASP A 172 17.75 20.40 5.89
CA ASP A 172 18.54 19.99 4.72
C ASP A 172 17.65 19.85 3.47
N PHE A 173 16.47 19.23 3.59
CA PHE A 173 15.51 19.17 2.50
C PHE A 173 15.12 20.57 2.00
N LEU A 174 14.82 21.50 2.90
CA LEU A 174 14.49 22.88 2.53
C LEU A 174 15.69 23.62 1.93
N ASP A 175 16.91 23.33 2.37
CA ASP A 175 18.13 23.91 1.80
C ASP A 175 18.32 23.49 0.33
N GLN A 176 18.11 22.21 0.04
CA GLN A 176 18.24 21.66 -1.31
C GLN A 176 17.12 22.11 -2.25
N GLN A 177 15.87 22.14 -1.76
CA GLN A 177 14.70 22.42 -2.59
C GLN A 177 14.35 23.92 -2.68
N ALA A 178 14.83 24.73 -1.74
CA ALA A 178 14.60 26.17 -1.69
C ALA A 178 15.85 26.93 -1.19
N PRO A 179 16.97 26.92 -1.95
CA PRO A 179 18.23 27.52 -1.50
C PRO A 179 18.16 29.04 -1.32
N MET A 180 17.20 29.70 -1.95
CA MET A 180 16.96 31.14 -1.83
C MET A 180 16.11 31.52 -0.61
N LEU A 181 15.66 30.53 0.18
CA LEU A 181 14.85 30.77 1.37
C LEU A 181 15.73 31.37 2.48
N ASN A 182 15.24 32.45 3.11
CA ASN A 182 15.95 33.07 4.23
C ASN A 182 16.17 32.05 5.37
N ALA A 183 17.36 32.05 5.99
CA ALA A 183 17.70 31.14 7.08
C ALA A 183 16.69 31.14 8.24
N TYR A 184 16.15 32.30 8.62
CA TYR A 184 15.13 32.40 9.66
C TYR A 184 13.83 31.69 9.27
N LEU A 185 13.38 31.83 8.02
CA LEU A 185 12.20 31.14 7.50
C LEU A 185 12.47 29.63 7.35
N LYS A 186 13.68 29.24 6.95
CA LYS A 186 14.09 27.83 6.81
C LYS A 186 14.00 27.09 8.13
N TYR A 187 14.68 27.59 9.15
CA TYR A 187 14.67 26.96 10.47
C TYR A 187 13.32 27.11 11.17
N GLY A 188 12.61 28.22 10.96
CA GLY A 188 11.25 28.42 11.44
C GLY A 188 10.27 27.39 10.86
N LEU A 189 10.27 27.21 9.54
CA LEU A 189 9.43 26.22 8.87
C LEU A 189 9.83 24.79 9.25
N SER A 190 11.12 24.52 9.40
CA SER A 190 11.61 23.22 9.90
C SER A 190 11.08 22.93 11.31
N LEU A 191 11.13 23.91 12.21
CA LEU A 191 10.64 23.76 13.57
C LEU A 191 9.13 23.50 13.59
N VAL A 192 8.35 24.31 12.86
CA VAL A 192 6.89 24.14 12.76
C VAL A 192 6.54 22.76 12.22
N THR A 193 7.23 22.35 11.15
CA THR A 193 7.08 21.03 10.52
C THR A 193 7.33 19.92 11.53
N VAL A 194 8.48 19.93 12.22
CA VAL A 194 8.84 18.89 13.20
C VAL A 194 7.88 18.86 14.37
N VAL A 195 7.48 20.01 14.91
CA VAL A 195 6.51 20.07 16.02
C VAL A 195 5.18 19.47 15.59
N LEU A 196 4.68 19.80 14.40
CA LEU A 196 3.47 19.19 13.85
C LEU A 196 3.63 17.68 13.66
N ALA A 197 4.78 17.23 13.14
CA ALA A 197 5.09 15.81 12.98
C ALA A 197 5.03 15.07 14.31
N VAL A 198 5.65 15.62 15.37
CA VAL A 198 5.72 15.00 16.70
C VAL A 198 4.33 14.96 17.34
N VAL A 199 3.59 16.06 17.31
CA VAL A 199 2.25 16.13 17.93
C VAL A 199 1.29 15.16 17.26
N PHE A 200 1.19 15.19 15.93
CA PHE A 200 0.29 14.29 15.22
C PHE A 200 0.81 12.87 15.20
N GLY A 201 2.11 12.68 15.03
CA GLY A 201 2.77 11.38 15.09
C GLY A 201 2.51 10.67 16.41
N PHE A 202 2.61 11.39 17.54
CA PHE A 202 2.29 10.86 18.86
C PHE A 202 0.82 10.42 18.96
N LEU A 203 -0.12 11.28 18.55
CA LEU A 203 -1.55 10.97 18.58
C LEU A 203 -1.91 9.77 17.69
N VAL A 204 -1.35 9.73 16.47
CA VAL A 204 -1.56 8.66 15.50
C VAL A 204 -0.91 7.36 15.97
N ALA A 205 0.32 7.39 16.48
CA ALA A 205 1.01 6.23 17.04
C ALA A 205 0.22 5.64 18.22
N ALA A 206 -0.28 6.48 19.13
CA ALA A 206 -1.11 6.02 20.24
C ALA A 206 -2.39 5.32 19.74
N ALA A 207 -3.08 5.89 18.76
CA ALA A 207 -4.30 5.29 18.19
C ALA A 207 -4.01 3.98 17.43
N CYS A 208 -3.04 3.98 16.51
CA CYS A 208 -2.66 2.82 15.72
C CYS A 208 -2.11 1.70 16.60
N GLY A 209 -1.24 2.04 17.54
CA GLY A 209 -0.67 1.10 18.49
C GLY A 209 -1.73 0.43 19.35
N TYR A 210 -2.64 1.22 19.90
CA TYR A 210 -3.77 0.71 20.67
C TYR A 210 -4.61 -0.30 19.85
N MET A 211 -4.92 0.06 18.60
CA MET A 211 -5.66 -0.81 17.70
C MET A 211 -4.89 -2.08 17.37
N ALA A 212 -3.58 -2.00 17.14
CA ALA A 212 -2.70 -3.15 16.92
C ALA A 212 -2.84 -4.21 18.03
N GLY A 213 -2.86 -3.75 19.28
CA GLY A 213 -2.98 -4.62 20.45
C GLY A 213 -4.33 -5.37 20.50
N LEU A 214 -5.40 -4.73 20.06
CA LEU A 214 -6.76 -5.30 20.03
C LEU A 214 -7.04 -6.19 18.82
N VAL A 215 -6.80 -5.68 17.61
CA VAL A 215 -7.26 -6.28 16.34
C VAL A 215 -6.12 -6.82 15.47
N GLY A 216 -4.86 -6.62 15.87
CA GLY A 216 -3.66 -6.98 15.10
C GLY A 216 -3.24 -5.92 14.08
N SER A 217 -1.98 -5.96 13.61
CA SER A 217 -1.41 -5.01 12.64
C SER A 217 -2.19 -4.98 11.35
N SER A 218 -2.56 -6.17 10.85
CA SER A 218 -3.19 -6.34 9.55
C SER A 218 -4.58 -5.73 9.48
N SER A 219 -5.24 -5.51 10.63
CA SER A 219 -6.55 -4.85 10.72
C SER A 219 -6.46 -3.43 11.29
N SER A 220 -5.23 -2.91 11.47
CA SER A 220 -5.00 -1.58 12.03
C SER A 220 -5.39 -0.47 11.03
N PRO A 221 -6.04 0.62 11.46
CA PRO A 221 -6.52 1.69 10.58
C PRO A 221 -5.41 2.62 10.04
N ILE A 222 -4.15 2.17 9.97
CA ILE A 222 -2.99 3.00 9.61
C ILE A 222 -3.21 3.72 8.28
N SER A 223 -3.67 3.01 7.25
CA SER A 223 -3.92 3.63 5.94
C SER A 223 -4.99 4.72 5.99
N GLY A 224 -6.05 4.54 6.79
CA GLY A 224 -7.10 5.55 6.93
C GLY A 224 -6.60 6.78 7.69
N ILE A 225 -5.88 6.56 8.79
CA ILE A 225 -5.32 7.63 9.61
C ILE A 225 -4.26 8.42 8.83
N GLY A 226 -3.45 7.75 7.99
CA GLY A 226 -2.47 8.40 7.11
C GLY A 226 -3.09 9.39 6.14
N ILE A 227 -4.24 9.04 5.54
CA ILE A 227 -4.96 9.93 4.62
C ILE A 227 -5.53 11.14 5.36
N ILE A 228 -6.15 10.92 6.52
CA ILE A 228 -6.65 12.02 7.36
C ILE A 228 -5.51 12.93 7.79
N ALA A 229 -4.38 12.36 8.21
CA ALA A 229 -3.17 13.12 8.55
C ALA A 229 -2.69 13.95 7.35
N THR A 230 -2.69 13.39 6.14
CA THR A 230 -2.34 14.12 4.91
C THR A 230 -3.25 15.32 4.66
N ILE A 231 -4.58 15.13 4.77
CA ILE A 231 -5.55 16.20 4.55
C ILE A 231 -5.40 17.29 5.61
N LEU A 232 -5.42 16.92 6.89
CA LEU A 232 -5.32 17.89 7.99
C LEU A 232 -3.99 18.66 7.95
N MET A 233 -2.88 17.97 7.70
CA MET A 233 -1.57 18.60 7.56
C MET A 233 -1.51 19.50 6.33
N GLY A 234 -2.06 19.07 5.20
CA GLY A 234 -2.11 19.88 4.00
C GLY A 234 -2.85 21.18 4.24
N LEU A 235 -3.99 21.15 4.95
CA LEU A 235 -4.75 22.34 5.31
C LEU A 235 -4.02 23.24 6.31
N VAL A 236 -3.35 22.67 7.31
CA VAL A 236 -2.53 23.45 8.28
C VAL A 236 -1.36 24.13 7.56
N LEU A 237 -0.66 23.41 6.68
CA LEU A 237 0.43 23.97 5.87
C LEU A 237 -0.07 25.00 4.86
N LEU A 238 -1.27 24.82 4.30
CA LEU A 238 -1.88 25.80 3.40
C LEU A 238 -2.24 27.09 4.16
N ALA A 239 -2.83 26.97 5.36
CA ALA A 239 -3.10 28.10 6.23
C ALA A 239 -1.80 28.83 6.62
N ALA A 240 -0.77 28.07 7.01
CA ALA A 240 0.56 28.61 7.26
C ALA A 240 1.14 29.31 6.02
N HIS A 241 1.04 28.70 4.83
CA HIS A 241 1.50 29.28 3.58
C HIS A 241 0.81 30.61 3.29
N SER A 242 -0.50 30.75 3.50
CA SER A 242 -1.21 32.03 3.30
C SER A 242 -0.66 33.16 4.19
N ILE A 243 -0.09 32.82 5.35
CA ILE A 243 0.56 33.76 6.27
C ILE A 243 1.99 34.04 5.78
N PHE A 244 2.75 33.01 5.39
CA PHE A 244 4.15 33.13 4.97
C PHE A 244 4.36 33.68 3.55
N SER A 245 3.39 33.52 2.63
CA SER A 245 3.46 34.04 1.26
C SER A 245 3.49 35.57 1.23
N THR A 246 2.98 36.22 2.27
CA THR A 246 3.08 37.67 2.50
C THR A 246 4.52 38.10 2.81
N LEU A 247 5.38 37.17 3.24
CA LEU A 247 6.77 37.42 3.65
C LEU A 247 7.80 36.97 2.60
N ASN A 248 7.48 36.03 1.69
CA ASN A 248 8.39 35.56 0.64
C ASN A 248 7.68 34.84 -0.52
N SER A 249 7.96 35.23 -1.77
CA SER A 249 7.36 34.69 -3.01
C SER A 249 8.01 33.40 -3.53
N SER A 250 9.03 32.88 -2.85
CA SER A 250 9.80 31.70 -3.31
C SER A 250 9.20 30.34 -2.93
N MET A 251 8.10 30.28 -2.15
CA MET A 251 7.46 29.02 -1.78
C MET A 251 6.52 28.52 -2.87
N SER A 252 6.95 27.50 -3.62
CA SER A 252 6.10 26.84 -4.63
C SER A 252 5.13 25.84 -4.00
N ALA A 253 4.00 25.60 -4.67
CA ALA A 253 3.04 24.55 -4.30
C ALA A 253 3.70 23.15 -4.27
N GLN A 254 4.69 22.92 -5.13
CA GLN A 254 5.45 21.68 -5.17
C GLN A 254 6.33 21.49 -3.94
N LEU A 255 7.00 22.54 -3.46
CA LEU A 255 7.79 22.52 -2.22
C LEU A 255 6.90 22.18 -1.01
N LEU A 256 5.73 22.82 -0.92
CA LEU A 256 4.74 22.56 0.14
C LEU A 256 4.18 21.15 0.08
N SER A 257 3.87 20.65 -1.12
CA SER A 257 3.45 19.26 -1.30
C SER A 257 4.56 18.28 -0.90
N GLY A 258 5.82 18.58 -1.22
CA GLY A 258 6.97 17.76 -0.80
C GLY A 258 7.13 17.73 0.72
N LEU A 259 7.05 18.89 1.37
CA LEU A 259 7.11 19.03 2.83
C LEU A 259 5.96 18.29 3.52
N LEU A 260 4.76 18.38 2.95
CA LEU A 260 3.59 17.62 3.42
C LEU A 260 3.83 16.11 3.34
N LEU A 261 4.32 15.60 2.22
CA LEU A 261 4.58 14.17 2.05
C LEU A 261 5.70 13.68 2.97
N PHE A 262 6.71 14.51 3.22
CA PHE A 262 7.76 14.24 4.20
C PHE A 262 7.18 14.15 5.62
N LEU A 263 6.29 15.06 6.01
CA LEU A 263 5.59 15.01 7.29
C LEU A 263 4.76 13.75 7.46
N VAL A 264 3.96 13.44 6.43
CA VAL A 264 3.07 12.28 6.43
C VAL A 264 3.89 10.99 6.50
N SER A 265 5.04 10.91 5.82
CA SER A 265 5.90 9.73 5.90
C SER A 265 6.46 9.53 7.32
N ALA A 266 6.88 10.59 8.01
CA ALA A 266 7.31 10.51 9.41
C ALA A 266 6.17 10.07 10.35
N ILE A 267 4.97 10.61 10.17
CA ILE A 267 3.77 10.22 10.94
C ILE A 267 3.43 8.74 10.70
N LEU A 268 3.45 8.29 9.45
CA LEU A 268 3.18 6.91 9.08
C LEU A 268 4.24 5.96 9.63
N ALA A 269 5.52 6.34 9.62
CA ALA A 269 6.60 5.55 10.21
C ALA A 269 6.41 5.41 11.74
N MET A 270 6.06 6.50 12.44
CA MET A 270 5.72 6.42 13.87
C MET A 270 4.51 5.52 14.11
N ALA A 271 3.49 5.60 13.25
CA ALA A 271 2.27 4.78 13.33
C ALA A 271 2.55 3.29 13.14
N SER A 272 3.31 2.94 12.10
CA SER A 272 3.62 1.55 11.76
C SER A 272 4.55 0.91 12.78
N VAL A 273 5.62 1.61 13.18
CA VAL A 273 6.56 1.10 14.18
C VAL A 273 5.90 0.94 15.54
N SER A 274 5.01 1.85 15.94
CA SER A 274 4.23 1.70 17.18
C SER A 274 3.29 0.48 17.15
N ASN A 275 2.64 0.27 16.02
CA ASN A 275 1.72 -0.84 15.78
C ASN A 275 2.44 -2.20 15.82
N ASP A 276 3.62 -2.30 15.21
CA ASP A 276 4.44 -3.50 15.21
C ASP A 276 5.05 -3.75 16.60
N ASN A 277 5.57 -2.70 17.26
CA ASN A 277 6.10 -2.79 18.61
C ASN A 277 5.09 -3.38 19.61
N LEU A 278 3.83 -2.95 19.58
CA LEU A 278 2.82 -3.47 20.52
C LEU A 278 2.43 -4.93 20.25
N GLN A 279 2.58 -5.41 19.01
CA GLN A 279 2.43 -6.83 18.70
C GLN A 279 3.64 -7.67 19.08
N ASP A 280 4.83 -7.12 18.88
CA ASP A 280 6.06 -7.76 19.30
C ASP A 280 6.10 -7.88 20.83
N LEU A 281 5.69 -6.84 21.56
CA LEU A 281 5.54 -6.88 23.01
C LEU A 281 4.50 -7.92 23.46
N LYS A 282 3.38 -8.06 22.76
CA LYS A 282 2.38 -9.11 23.04
C LYS A 282 2.95 -10.50 22.81
N THR A 283 3.63 -10.72 21.69
CA THR A 283 4.26 -12.01 21.36
C THR A 283 5.39 -12.33 22.33
N GLY A 284 6.21 -11.33 22.65
CA GLY A 284 7.27 -11.38 23.66
C GLY A 284 6.74 -11.76 25.03
N TYR A 285 5.64 -11.14 25.45
CA TYR A 285 4.96 -11.49 26.69
C TYR A 285 4.53 -12.96 26.72
N LEU A 286 3.96 -13.48 25.62
CA LEU A 286 3.52 -14.88 25.51
C LEU A 286 4.67 -15.89 25.59
N VAL A 287 5.85 -15.53 25.08
CA VAL A 287 7.05 -16.39 25.11
C VAL A 287 8.00 -16.09 26.27
N GLY A 288 7.64 -15.17 27.18
CA GLY A 288 8.43 -14.80 28.35
C GLY A 288 9.66 -13.92 28.07
N ALA A 289 9.68 -13.20 26.94
CA ALA A 289 10.76 -12.28 26.61
C ALA A 289 10.73 -10.99 27.45
N SER A 290 11.89 -10.34 27.60
CA SER A 290 12.01 -9.04 28.29
C SER A 290 11.71 -7.87 27.33
N PRO A 291 10.77 -6.96 27.67
CA PRO A 291 10.41 -5.80 26.82
C PRO A 291 11.62 -4.94 26.42
N LYS A 292 12.53 -4.68 27.36
CA LYS A 292 13.78 -3.93 27.10
C LYS A 292 14.59 -4.51 25.94
N LYS A 293 14.74 -5.84 25.86
CA LYS A 293 15.51 -6.49 24.78
C LYS A 293 14.80 -6.36 23.43
N GLN A 294 13.47 -6.42 23.43
CA GLN A 294 12.66 -6.24 22.22
C GLN A 294 12.74 -4.81 21.69
N GLN A 295 12.66 -3.80 22.57
CA GLN A 295 12.80 -2.40 22.17
C GLN A 295 14.17 -2.10 21.54
N ILE A 296 15.26 -2.64 22.13
CA ILE A 296 16.61 -2.50 21.55
C ILE A 296 16.68 -3.17 20.17
N ALA A 297 16.17 -4.39 20.04
CA ALA A 297 16.15 -5.09 18.75
C ALA A 297 15.33 -4.33 17.70
N LEU A 298 14.20 -3.73 18.09
CA LEU A 298 13.36 -2.93 17.22
C LEU A 298 14.07 -1.64 16.76
N ILE A 299 14.78 -0.95 17.65
CA ILE A 299 15.58 0.24 17.29
C ILE A 299 16.63 -0.14 16.24
N ILE A 300 17.37 -1.24 16.47
CA ILE A 300 18.35 -1.74 15.49
C ILE A 300 17.65 -2.09 14.17
N GLY A 301 16.52 -2.78 14.23
CA GLY A 301 15.71 -3.14 13.07
C GLY A 301 15.23 -1.91 12.27
N CYS A 302 14.83 -0.83 12.95
CA CYS A 302 14.44 0.42 12.30
C CYS A 302 15.62 1.09 11.58
N ILE A 303 16.80 1.11 12.21
CA ILE A 303 18.01 1.71 11.61
C ILE A 303 18.45 0.89 10.38
N VAL A 304 18.55 -0.43 10.51
CA VAL A 304 18.92 -1.32 9.41
C VAL A 304 17.86 -1.27 8.30
N GLY A 305 16.58 -1.29 8.67
CA GLY A 305 15.46 -1.19 7.74
C GLY A 305 15.50 0.11 6.96
N ALA A 306 15.70 1.26 7.61
CA ALA A 306 15.82 2.56 6.94
C ALA A 306 17.03 2.60 5.97
N ALA A 307 18.18 2.04 6.39
CA ALA A 307 19.39 1.99 5.56
C ALA A 307 19.24 1.08 4.32
N VAL A 308 18.40 0.04 4.38
CA VAL A 308 18.17 -0.90 3.26
C VAL A 308 17.02 -0.44 2.36
N ILE A 309 15.91 0.02 2.94
CA ILE A 309 14.70 0.34 2.18
C ILE A 309 14.91 1.53 1.25
N ALA A 310 15.61 2.60 1.68
CA ALA A 310 15.78 3.79 0.83
C ALA A 310 16.57 3.50 -0.47
N PRO A 311 17.75 2.83 -0.43
CA PRO A 311 18.44 2.42 -1.66
C PRO A 311 17.63 1.45 -2.52
N VAL A 312 16.92 0.51 -1.91
CA VAL A 312 16.08 -0.45 -2.63
C VAL A 312 14.93 0.26 -3.35
N LEU A 313 14.23 1.18 -2.69
CA LEU A 313 13.17 1.97 -3.32
C LEU A 313 13.72 2.86 -4.43
N ASN A 314 14.90 3.47 -4.26
CA ASN A 314 15.53 4.24 -5.33
C ASN A 314 15.90 3.35 -6.53
N LEU A 315 16.43 2.14 -6.29
CA LEU A 315 16.69 1.17 -7.35
C LEU A 315 15.40 0.80 -8.10
N LEU A 316 14.32 0.48 -7.39
CA LEU A 316 13.04 0.17 -8.00
C LEU A 316 12.45 1.36 -8.77
N TYR A 317 12.55 2.58 -8.23
CA TYR A 317 12.13 3.80 -8.89
C TYR A 317 12.88 4.00 -10.20
N GLN A 318 14.21 3.91 -10.19
CA GLN A 318 15.04 4.09 -11.38
C GLN A 318 14.79 2.99 -12.42
N ALA A 319 14.51 1.75 -11.99
CA ALA A 319 14.25 0.63 -12.87
C ALA A 319 12.86 0.67 -13.53
N TYR A 320 11.80 0.89 -12.75
CA TYR A 320 10.40 0.72 -13.19
C TYR A 320 9.53 1.98 -13.07
N GLY A 321 9.95 2.97 -12.29
CA GLY A 321 9.12 4.13 -11.94
C GLY A 321 7.96 3.78 -11.00
N PHE A 322 7.28 4.82 -10.52
CA PHE A 322 6.03 4.69 -9.77
C PHE A 322 4.89 5.36 -10.52
N VAL A 323 3.67 4.90 -10.29
CA VAL A 323 2.50 5.52 -10.91
C VAL A 323 2.42 7.00 -10.52
N GLY A 324 2.51 7.90 -11.51
CA GLY A 324 2.53 9.35 -11.32
C GLY A 324 3.93 9.97 -11.22
N ALA A 325 4.99 9.16 -11.23
CA ALA A 325 6.38 9.62 -11.25
C ALA A 325 7.27 8.59 -11.98
N VAL A 326 7.66 8.90 -13.22
CA VAL A 326 8.58 8.09 -14.02
C VAL A 326 9.90 8.82 -14.20
N PRO A 327 11.06 8.21 -13.86
CA PRO A 327 12.34 8.88 -14.03
C PRO A 327 12.86 8.84 -15.48
N ARG A 328 12.29 7.96 -16.33
CA ARG A 328 12.69 7.82 -17.74
C ARG A 328 11.45 7.79 -18.65
N PRO A 329 11.39 8.58 -19.74
CA PRO A 329 10.20 8.67 -20.60
C PRO A 329 9.88 7.40 -21.41
N ASP A 330 10.87 6.55 -21.65
CA ASP A 330 10.83 5.34 -22.48
C ASP A 330 10.41 4.08 -21.72
N MET A 331 9.97 4.22 -20.46
CA MET A 331 9.53 3.09 -19.63
C MET A 331 8.20 2.51 -20.12
N ASN A 332 8.09 1.18 -20.06
CA ASN A 332 6.84 0.49 -20.36
C ASN A 332 5.77 0.82 -19.30
N PRO A 333 4.62 1.42 -19.69
CA PRO A 333 3.55 1.78 -18.75
C PRO A 333 2.97 0.59 -17.96
N GLU A 334 3.04 -0.62 -18.51
CA GLU A 334 2.52 -1.83 -17.87
C GLU A 334 3.39 -2.34 -16.71
N GLN A 335 4.67 -1.92 -16.67
CA GLN A 335 5.63 -2.35 -15.66
C GLN A 335 5.79 -1.33 -14.52
N ILE A 336 5.12 -0.18 -14.61
CA ILE A 336 5.20 0.87 -13.59
C ILE A 336 4.63 0.35 -12.26
N LEU A 337 5.40 0.53 -11.19
CA LEU A 337 5.02 0.05 -9.87
C LEU A 337 3.85 0.85 -9.30
N ALA A 338 2.80 0.14 -8.88
CA ALA A 338 1.64 0.74 -8.24
C ALA A 338 1.90 1.00 -6.75
N ALA A 339 1.97 2.28 -6.36
CA ALA A 339 2.04 2.72 -4.97
C ALA A 339 0.77 3.51 -4.61
N PRO A 340 -0.40 2.85 -4.43
CA PRO A 340 -1.70 3.53 -4.35
C PRO A 340 -1.80 4.53 -3.21
N GLN A 341 -1.28 4.18 -2.05
CA GLN A 341 -1.33 5.05 -0.87
C GLN A 341 -0.47 6.30 -1.06
N ALA A 342 0.76 6.14 -1.57
CA ALA A 342 1.66 7.26 -1.86
C ALA A 342 1.11 8.15 -2.98
N ALA A 343 0.62 7.56 -4.07
CA ALA A 343 0.04 8.29 -5.20
C ALA A 343 -1.21 9.09 -4.79
N LEU A 344 -2.09 8.52 -3.95
CA LEU A 344 -3.24 9.22 -3.42
C LEU A 344 -2.82 10.38 -2.49
N MET A 345 -1.85 10.16 -1.61
CA MET A 345 -1.32 11.22 -0.74
C MET A 345 -0.68 12.35 -1.56
N GLN A 346 0.05 12.02 -2.62
CA GLN A 346 0.64 12.99 -3.55
C GLN A 346 -0.45 13.78 -4.29
N GLN A 347 -1.50 13.12 -4.78
CA GLN A 347 -2.61 13.77 -5.46
C GLN A 347 -3.39 14.70 -4.53
N ILE A 348 -3.67 14.28 -3.30
CA ILE A 348 -4.31 15.12 -2.28
C ILE A 348 -3.40 16.31 -1.95
N GLY A 349 -2.11 16.06 -1.67
CA GLY A 349 -1.16 17.11 -1.32
C GLY A 349 -0.98 18.13 -2.43
N GLY A 350 -0.65 17.68 -3.64
CA GLY A 350 -0.51 18.54 -4.81
C GLY A 350 -1.80 19.26 -5.14
N GLY A 351 -2.96 18.59 -5.01
CA GLY A 351 -4.28 19.17 -5.22
C GLY A 351 -4.65 20.29 -4.26
N ILE A 352 -4.35 20.13 -2.96
CA ILE A 352 -4.59 21.16 -1.93
C ILE A 352 -3.84 22.45 -2.26
N PHE A 353 -2.59 22.36 -2.73
CA PHE A 353 -1.75 23.53 -2.99
C PHE A 353 -1.86 24.08 -4.42
N SER A 354 -2.23 23.26 -5.41
CA SER A 354 -2.37 23.69 -6.82
C SER A 354 -3.79 24.10 -7.22
N GLY A 355 -4.81 23.71 -6.45
CA GLY A 355 -6.22 23.93 -6.80
C GLY A 355 -6.75 23.06 -7.95
N ASN A 356 -5.94 22.13 -8.48
CA ASN A 356 -6.27 21.32 -9.67
C ASN A 356 -6.91 19.96 -9.35
N LEU A 357 -7.80 19.90 -8.35
CA LEU A 357 -8.55 18.67 -8.06
C LEU A 357 -9.81 18.60 -8.93
N ASP A 358 -10.09 17.44 -9.54
CA ASP A 358 -11.43 17.16 -10.10
C ASP A 358 -12.39 16.91 -8.92
N TYR A 359 -12.82 18.01 -8.29
CA TYR A 359 -13.71 18.00 -7.14
C TYR A 359 -15.01 17.27 -7.44
N THR A 360 -15.51 17.38 -8.67
CA THR A 360 -16.73 16.69 -9.11
C THR A 360 -16.56 15.18 -8.98
N MET A 361 -15.50 14.61 -9.57
CA MET A 361 -15.23 13.17 -9.46
C MET A 361 -14.94 12.75 -8.03
N LEU A 362 -14.21 13.57 -7.26
CA LEU A 362 -13.94 13.31 -5.85
C LEU A 362 -15.23 13.21 -5.03
N PHE A 363 -16.16 14.16 -5.16
CA PHE A 363 -17.44 14.16 -4.45
C PHE A 363 -18.37 13.03 -4.91
N VAL A 364 -18.39 12.70 -6.20
CA VAL A 364 -19.07 11.49 -6.69
C VAL A 364 -18.49 10.25 -6.01
N GLY A 365 -17.16 10.18 -5.89
CA GLY A 365 -16.46 9.14 -5.15
C GLY A 365 -16.87 9.06 -3.68
N VAL A 366 -17.00 10.20 -3.00
CA VAL A 366 -17.53 10.25 -1.63
C VAL A 366 -18.94 9.66 -1.57
N GLY A 367 -19.83 10.00 -2.52
CA GLY A 367 -21.16 9.42 -2.62
C GLY A 367 -21.15 7.89 -2.77
N VAL A 368 -20.33 7.36 -3.69
CA VAL A 368 -20.15 5.91 -3.88
C VAL A 368 -19.57 5.25 -2.61
N GLY A 369 -18.66 5.94 -1.92
CA GLY A 369 -18.09 5.45 -0.66
C GLY A 369 -19.10 5.39 0.47
N ILE A 370 -20.00 6.37 0.60
CA ILE A 370 -21.11 6.34 1.57
C ILE A 370 -22.03 5.15 1.29
N ILE A 371 -22.37 4.91 0.02
CA ILE A 371 -23.17 3.76 -0.39
C ILE A 371 -22.45 2.46 -0.01
N SER A 372 -21.15 2.37 -0.30
CA SER A 372 -20.32 1.21 0.04
C SER A 372 -20.27 0.96 1.56
N ILE A 373 -20.16 2.01 2.38
CA ILE A 373 -20.22 1.93 3.85
C ILE A 373 -21.59 1.41 4.32
N ALA A 374 -22.68 1.90 3.72
CA ALA A 374 -24.04 1.45 4.07
C ALA A 374 -24.24 -0.04 3.74
N ILE A 375 -23.73 -0.49 2.60
CA ILE A 375 -23.75 -1.90 2.18
C ILE A 375 -22.90 -2.74 3.14
N ASP A 376 -21.66 -2.35 3.44
CA ASP A 376 -20.80 -3.08 4.38
C ASP A 376 -21.45 -3.25 5.75
N ARG A 377 -22.06 -2.18 6.28
CA ARG A 377 -22.73 -2.22 7.58
C ARG A 377 -23.94 -3.15 7.57
N THR A 378 -24.73 -3.14 6.50
CA THR A 378 -25.89 -4.02 6.34
C THR A 378 -25.48 -5.49 6.22
N LEU A 379 -24.43 -5.79 5.44
CA LEU A 379 -23.90 -7.14 5.29
C LEU A 379 -23.37 -7.68 6.61
N ARG A 380 -22.66 -6.85 7.38
CA ARG A 380 -22.13 -7.22 8.70
C ARG A 380 -23.22 -7.43 9.74
N SER A 381 -24.24 -6.56 9.77
CA SER A 381 -25.34 -6.68 10.73
C SER A 381 -26.20 -7.92 10.49
N GLN A 382 -26.34 -8.34 9.24
CA GLN A 382 -27.07 -9.55 8.85
C GLN A 382 -26.22 -10.83 8.90
N GLY A 383 -24.91 -10.71 9.18
CA GLY A 383 -23.99 -11.85 9.19
C GLY A 383 -23.74 -12.47 7.81
N LEU A 384 -24.11 -11.79 6.72
CA LEU A 384 -23.97 -12.26 5.35
C LEU A 384 -22.55 -12.08 4.78
N GLY A 385 -21.77 -11.18 5.38
CA GLY A 385 -20.38 -10.95 4.96
C GLY A 385 -19.90 -9.53 5.30
N ALA A 386 -18.90 -9.09 4.55
CA ALA A 386 -18.36 -7.73 4.61
C ALA A 386 -17.94 -7.27 3.22
N LEU A 387 -18.06 -5.97 2.98
CA LEU A 387 -17.63 -5.30 1.75
C LEU A 387 -16.79 -4.06 2.14
N PRO A 388 -15.54 -4.25 2.61
CA PRO A 388 -14.75 -3.16 3.15
C PRO A 388 -14.64 -1.98 2.17
N PRO A 389 -15.15 -0.79 2.51
CA PRO A 389 -15.22 0.33 1.56
C PRO A 389 -13.85 0.81 1.08
N LEU A 390 -12.80 0.70 1.91
CA LEU A 390 -11.42 0.98 1.51
C LEU A 390 -10.96 0.07 0.37
N ALA A 391 -11.30 -1.22 0.41
CA ALA A 391 -10.95 -2.18 -0.62
C ALA A 391 -11.74 -1.93 -1.93
N VAL A 392 -12.99 -1.49 -1.84
CA VAL A 392 -13.75 -1.01 -3.01
C VAL A 392 -13.05 0.17 -3.67
N GLY A 393 -12.62 1.15 -2.87
CA GLY A 393 -11.87 2.31 -3.37
C GLY A 393 -10.55 1.93 -4.04
N LEU A 394 -9.79 0.98 -3.49
CA LEU A 394 -8.59 0.43 -4.12
C LEU A 394 -8.91 -0.26 -5.46
N GLY A 395 -10.03 -1.00 -5.50
CA GLY A 395 -10.56 -1.62 -6.72
C GLY A 395 -10.82 -0.64 -7.86
N ILE A 396 -11.26 0.58 -7.53
CA ILE A 396 -11.51 1.67 -8.49
C ILE A 396 -10.22 2.38 -8.88
N TYR A 397 -9.31 2.57 -7.92
CA TYR A 397 -8.12 3.40 -8.06
C TYR A 397 -6.94 2.71 -8.76
N LEU A 398 -6.77 1.41 -8.56
CA LEU A 398 -5.62 0.65 -9.03
C LEU A 398 -5.81 0.06 -10.43
N PRO A 399 -4.71 -0.26 -11.16
CA PRO A 399 -4.79 -0.94 -12.44
C PRO A 399 -5.60 -2.25 -12.36
N PRO A 400 -6.42 -2.57 -13.37
CA PRO A 400 -7.28 -3.74 -13.35
C PRO A 400 -6.49 -5.05 -13.27
N ALA A 401 -5.30 -5.12 -13.88
CA ALA A 401 -4.38 -6.26 -13.76
C ALA A 401 -4.09 -6.63 -12.30
N VAL A 402 -3.77 -5.63 -11.48
CA VAL A 402 -3.38 -5.80 -10.08
C VAL A 402 -4.59 -6.26 -9.26
N ASN A 403 -5.71 -5.55 -9.41
CA ASN A 403 -6.91 -5.80 -8.63
C ASN A 403 -7.57 -7.15 -8.97
N THR A 404 -7.57 -7.54 -10.24
CA THR A 404 -8.15 -8.82 -10.67
C THR A 404 -7.34 -9.98 -10.10
N MET A 405 -6.00 -9.90 -10.10
CA MET A 405 -5.15 -10.94 -9.51
C MET A 405 -5.29 -11.03 -7.98
N LEU A 406 -5.36 -9.89 -7.28
CA LEU A 406 -5.70 -9.85 -5.85
C LEU A 406 -7.06 -10.51 -5.56
N GLY A 407 -8.07 -10.22 -6.40
CA GLY A 407 -9.38 -10.83 -6.32
C GLY A 407 -9.35 -12.35 -6.49
N PHE A 408 -8.63 -12.85 -7.51
CA PHE A 408 -8.45 -14.29 -7.73
C PHE A 408 -7.76 -14.98 -6.54
N GLY A 409 -6.72 -14.35 -5.98
CA GLY A 409 -6.05 -14.85 -4.77
C GLY A 409 -7.00 -15.00 -3.58
N ALA A 410 -7.85 -14.00 -3.35
CA ALA A 410 -8.83 -14.03 -2.27
C ALA A 410 -9.91 -15.09 -2.47
N VAL A 411 -10.38 -15.29 -3.71
CA VAL A 411 -11.32 -16.37 -4.07
C VAL A 411 -10.67 -17.73 -3.88
N LEU A 412 -9.41 -17.90 -4.29
CA LEU A 412 -8.65 -19.13 -4.05
C LEU A 412 -8.54 -19.45 -2.56
N GLY A 413 -8.19 -18.45 -1.73
CA GLY A 413 -8.14 -18.58 -0.28
C GLY A 413 -9.49 -18.95 0.33
N PHE A 414 -10.58 -18.38 -0.17
CA PHE A 414 -11.93 -18.76 0.24
C PHE A 414 -12.26 -20.22 -0.06
N VAL A 415 -11.98 -20.68 -1.28
CA VAL A 415 -12.24 -22.07 -1.69
C VAL A 415 -11.43 -23.03 -0.84
N ILE A 416 -10.13 -22.78 -0.64
CA ILE A 416 -9.26 -23.58 0.22
C ILE A 416 -9.83 -23.63 1.64
N LYS A 417 -10.12 -22.47 2.25
CA LYS A 417 -10.67 -22.40 3.61
C LYS A 417 -12.00 -23.15 3.74
N LYS A 418 -12.89 -23.04 2.75
CA LYS A 418 -14.18 -23.76 2.73
C LYS A 418 -13.97 -25.28 2.69
N ILE A 419 -12.99 -25.77 1.92
CA ILE A 419 -12.65 -27.20 1.87
C ILE A 419 -12.02 -27.65 3.20
N LEU A 420 -11.05 -26.90 3.74
CA LEU A 420 -10.38 -27.23 5.00
C LEU A 420 -11.32 -27.19 6.21
N SER A 421 -12.34 -26.34 6.21
CA SER A 421 -13.35 -26.30 7.29
C SER A 421 -14.12 -27.62 7.47
N ARG A 422 -14.15 -28.47 6.43
CA ARG A 422 -14.71 -29.82 6.50
C ARG A 422 -13.77 -30.82 7.20
N GLN A 423 -12.52 -30.46 7.44
CA GLN A 423 -11.44 -31.33 7.96
C GLN A 423 -10.79 -30.74 9.23
N LYS A 424 -11.58 -30.62 10.30
CA LYS A 424 -11.22 -29.93 11.56
C LYS A 424 -9.87 -30.33 12.17
N GLN A 425 -9.45 -31.59 12.04
CA GLN A 425 -8.26 -32.12 12.72
C GLN A 425 -6.93 -31.63 12.12
N LYS A 426 -6.88 -31.29 10.83
CA LYS A 426 -5.66 -30.84 10.12
C LYS A 426 -5.72 -29.39 9.63
N GLN A 427 -6.81 -28.69 9.95
CA GLN A 427 -7.07 -27.35 9.43
C GLN A 427 -5.94 -26.36 9.76
N ALA A 428 -5.55 -26.26 11.04
CA ALA A 428 -4.55 -25.27 11.47
C ALA A 428 -3.19 -25.47 10.79
N ALA A 429 -2.70 -26.71 10.72
CA ALA A 429 -1.42 -27.03 10.08
C ALA A 429 -1.42 -26.72 8.57
N ARG A 430 -2.55 -26.92 7.89
CA ARG A 430 -2.70 -26.64 6.45
C ARG A 430 -2.89 -25.15 6.16
N GLU A 431 -3.62 -24.44 7.00
CA GLU A 431 -3.71 -22.99 6.93
C GLU A 431 -2.32 -22.35 7.13
N GLU A 432 -1.54 -22.83 8.11
CA GLU A 432 -0.16 -22.39 8.32
C GLU A 432 0.73 -22.70 7.10
N ARG A 433 0.63 -23.91 6.52
CA ARG A 433 1.37 -24.24 5.28
C ARG A 433 1.00 -23.28 4.16
N GLY A 434 -0.29 -23.02 3.92
CA GLY A 434 -0.75 -22.12 2.87
C GLY A 434 -0.26 -20.68 3.09
N LEU A 435 -0.30 -20.21 4.33
CA LEU A 435 0.27 -18.93 4.75
C LEU A 435 1.78 -18.86 4.43
N LEU A 436 2.55 -19.88 4.80
CA LEU A 436 4.00 -19.90 4.58
C LEU A 436 4.38 -19.99 3.11
N MET A 437 3.67 -20.78 2.30
CA MET A 437 3.88 -20.87 0.85
C MET A 437 3.51 -19.55 0.15
N ALA A 438 2.39 -18.92 0.52
CA ALA A 438 1.98 -17.62 0.00
C ALA A 438 3.00 -16.52 0.35
N SER A 439 3.50 -16.49 1.60
CA SER A 439 4.61 -15.60 1.97
C SER A 439 5.88 -15.89 1.16
N GLY A 440 6.16 -17.17 0.90
CA GLY A 440 7.23 -17.60 -0.02
C GLY A 440 7.07 -16.99 -1.41
N PHE A 441 5.87 -17.05 -2.01
CA PHE A 441 5.60 -16.45 -3.31
C PHE A 441 5.92 -14.94 -3.36
N ILE A 442 5.51 -14.20 -2.33
CA ILE A 442 5.82 -12.76 -2.22
C ILE A 442 7.33 -12.53 -2.18
N VAL A 443 8.05 -13.29 -1.33
CA VAL A 443 9.51 -13.15 -1.18
C VAL A 443 10.24 -13.51 -2.47
N GLY A 444 9.91 -14.65 -3.09
CA GLY A 444 10.57 -15.15 -4.29
C GLY A 444 10.43 -14.21 -5.49
N GLU A 445 9.21 -13.77 -5.76
CA GLU A 445 8.94 -12.82 -6.84
C GLU A 445 9.65 -11.47 -6.58
N SER A 446 9.61 -10.97 -5.34
CA SER A 446 10.23 -9.70 -4.97
C SER A 446 11.76 -9.73 -5.07
N LEU A 447 12.40 -10.83 -4.67
CA LEU A 447 13.87 -10.99 -4.76
C LEU A 447 14.34 -10.98 -6.22
N ILE A 448 13.63 -11.69 -7.11
CA ILE A 448 13.93 -11.65 -8.55
C ILE A 448 13.61 -10.27 -9.14
N GLY A 449 12.51 -9.63 -8.74
CA GLY A 449 12.20 -8.27 -9.16
C GLY A 449 13.31 -7.27 -8.80
N LEU A 450 13.89 -7.41 -7.61
CA LEU A 450 15.03 -6.60 -7.15
C LEU A 450 16.30 -6.89 -7.95
N LEU A 451 16.60 -8.17 -8.20
CA LEU A 451 17.73 -8.59 -9.04
C LEU A 451 17.60 -8.03 -10.46
N MET A 452 16.40 -8.14 -11.06
CA MET A 452 16.11 -7.60 -12.39
C MET A 452 16.24 -6.08 -12.42
N ALA A 453 15.76 -5.37 -11.39
CA ALA A 453 15.96 -3.91 -11.29
C ALA A 453 17.45 -3.53 -11.28
N GLY A 454 18.27 -4.28 -10.54
CA GLY A 454 19.72 -4.09 -10.53
C GLY A 454 20.36 -4.32 -11.91
N LEU A 455 19.94 -5.35 -12.63
CA LEU A 455 20.42 -5.63 -13.99
C LEU A 455 19.98 -4.58 -15.00
N ILE A 456 18.73 -4.09 -14.91
CA ILE A 456 18.20 -3.03 -15.79
C ILE A 456 19.05 -1.76 -15.64
N ILE A 457 19.33 -1.35 -14.40
CA ILE A 457 20.13 -0.16 -14.14
C ILE A 457 21.60 -0.39 -14.52
N GLY A 458 22.17 -1.53 -14.16
CA GLY A 458 23.57 -1.84 -14.41
C GLY A 458 23.91 -2.01 -15.90
N SER A 459 22.97 -2.51 -16.70
CA SER A 459 23.14 -2.68 -18.15
C SER A 459 22.70 -1.47 -18.98
N GLY A 460 21.87 -0.58 -18.42
CA GLY A 460 21.21 0.48 -19.17
C GLY A 460 20.13 -0.02 -20.14
N ASN A 461 19.84 -1.33 -20.17
CA ASN A 461 18.85 -1.94 -21.05
C ASN A 461 17.61 -2.35 -20.23
N ALA A 462 16.41 -2.03 -20.73
CA ALA A 462 15.15 -2.43 -20.11
C ALA A 462 14.95 -3.96 -20.08
N LEU A 463 15.60 -4.69 -21.00
CA LEU A 463 15.49 -6.14 -21.16
C LEU A 463 16.88 -6.79 -21.21
N PRO A 464 17.63 -6.80 -20.09
CA PRO A 464 19.04 -7.19 -20.09
C PRO A 464 19.27 -8.68 -20.39
N LEU A 465 18.28 -9.53 -20.10
CA LEU A 465 18.38 -11.00 -20.20
C LEU A 465 17.38 -11.60 -21.19
N ALA A 466 16.65 -10.76 -21.95
CA ALA A 466 15.60 -11.26 -22.83
C ALA A 466 16.18 -12.17 -23.92
N LEU A 467 15.59 -13.36 -24.06
CA LEU A 467 15.95 -14.33 -25.09
C LEU A 467 14.92 -14.27 -26.21
N ASN A 468 15.34 -13.84 -27.39
CA ASN A 468 14.49 -13.89 -28.57
C ASN A 468 14.47 -15.31 -29.14
N LEU A 469 13.54 -16.14 -28.65
CA LEU A 469 13.33 -17.51 -29.13
C LEU A 469 12.47 -17.58 -30.41
N GLY A 470 12.11 -16.44 -31.01
CA GLY A 470 11.20 -16.39 -32.17
C GLY A 470 9.76 -16.80 -31.85
N LEU A 471 9.40 -16.88 -30.57
CA LEU A 471 8.04 -17.17 -30.13
C LEU A 471 7.15 -15.93 -30.34
N GLY A 472 5.99 -16.11 -30.96
CA GLY A 472 5.00 -15.04 -31.05
C GLY A 472 4.40 -14.69 -29.69
N GLU A 473 3.98 -13.43 -29.49
CA GLU A 473 3.41 -12.93 -28.23
C GLU A 473 2.26 -13.80 -27.71
N GLY A 474 1.37 -14.26 -28.61
CA GLY A 474 0.28 -15.16 -28.23
C GLY A 474 0.75 -16.52 -27.71
N THR A 475 1.87 -17.04 -28.21
CA THR A 475 2.44 -18.31 -27.72
C THR A 475 3.07 -18.12 -26.35
N MET A 476 3.82 -17.03 -26.15
CA MET A 476 4.39 -16.68 -24.85
C MET A 476 3.27 -16.50 -23.81
N LEU A 477 2.18 -15.83 -24.18
CA LEU A 477 1.00 -15.66 -23.33
C LEU A 477 0.38 -17.00 -22.90
N LEU A 478 0.16 -17.91 -23.86
CA LEU A 478 -0.40 -19.23 -23.59
C LEU A 478 0.52 -20.06 -22.68
N LEU A 479 1.82 -20.06 -22.94
CA LEU A 479 2.81 -20.75 -22.10
C LEU A 479 2.84 -20.17 -20.69
N GLY A 480 2.88 -18.84 -20.56
CA GLY A 480 2.87 -18.15 -19.27
C GLY A 480 1.61 -18.47 -18.47
N GLY A 481 0.44 -18.39 -19.10
CA GLY A 481 -0.84 -18.73 -18.48
C GLY A 481 -0.93 -20.21 -18.07
N LEU A 482 -0.46 -21.13 -18.92
CA LEU A 482 -0.46 -22.56 -18.61
C LEU A 482 0.43 -22.86 -17.40
N VAL A 483 1.67 -22.37 -17.40
CA VAL A 483 2.61 -22.57 -16.27
C VAL A 483 2.04 -21.94 -14.99
N PHE A 484 1.47 -20.73 -15.09
CA PHE A 484 0.83 -20.07 -13.97
C PHE A 484 -0.31 -20.92 -13.38
N CYS A 485 -1.24 -21.39 -14.21
CA CYS A 485 -2.33 -22.26 -13.79
C CYS A 485 -1.84 -23.57 -13.15
N LEU A 486 -0.80 -24.21 -13.71
CA LEU A 486 -0.19 -25.41 -13.14
C LEU A 486 0.35 -25.17 -11.73
N VAL A 487 1.06 -24.06 -11.51
CA VAL A 487 1.59 -23.70 -10.19
C VAL A 487 0.47 -23.39 -9.21
N VAL A 488 -0.59 -22.69 -9.63
CA VAL A 488 -1.76 -22.42 -8.77
C VAL A 488 -2.46 -23.72 -8.38
N MET A 489 -2.64 -24.65 -9.32
CA MET A 489 -3.21 -25.97 -9.03
C MET A 489 -2.31 -26.78 -8.08
N PHE A 490 -1.00 -26.73 -8.27
CA PHE A 490 -0.04 -27.36 -7.38
C PHE A 490 -0.09 -26.77 -5.96
N PHE A 491 -0.13 -25.43 -5.84
CA PHE A 491 -0.29 -24.74 -4.56
C PHE A 491 -1.58 -25.14 -3.85
N PHE A 492 -2.70 -25.18 -4.58
CA PHE A 492 -3.97 -25.67 -4.06
C PHE A 492 -3.87 -27.11 -3.57
N TYR A 493 -3.28 -28.01 -4.37
CA TYR A 493 -3.10 -29.42 -4.04
C TYR A 493 -2.27 -29.61 -2.76
N GLN A 494 -1.14 -28.90 -2.65
CA GLN A 494 -0.23 -28.95 -1.48
C GLN A 494 -0.90 -28.54 -0.16
N ILE A 495 -1.87 -27.64 -0.22
CA ILE A 495 -2.58 -27.16 0.98
C ILE A 495 -3.72 -28.11 1.34
N VAL A 496 -4.44 -28.64 0.34
CA VAL A 496 -5.66 -29.42 0.56
C VAL A 496 -5.37 -30.89 0.85
N HIS A 497 -4.34 -31.48 0.25
CA HIS A 497 -4.11 -32.93 0.32
C HIS A 497 -2.93 -33.32 1.22
N ASP A 498 -1.80 -32.63 1.13
CA ASP A 498 -0.65 -32.88 2.00
C ASP A 498 -0.85 -32.28 3.40
#